data_AF-A0A0K8QI92-F1
#
_entry.id   AF-A0A0K8QI92-F1
#
_cell.length_a   1.000
_cell.length_b   1.000
_cell.length_c   1.000
_cell.angle_alpha   90.00
_cell.angle_beta   90.00
_cell.angle_gamma   90.00
#
_symmetry.space_group_name_H-M   'P 1'
#
loop_
_entity.id
_entity.type
_entity.pdbx_description
1 polymer ?
#
loop_
_entity_poly.entity_id
_entity_poly.type
_entity_poly.pdbx_seq_one_letter_code
_entity_poly.pdbx_strand_id
1 'polypeptide(L)'
;MAEANREEKASDSLEKGKFEALDSQASFDRVLFDGGEFGTGADIGSEDELDFLGIPGLLDAEQVGTLLRQRQHDQQSRKKRQSPLAAAASPAVPDHRMLMDLRNELAKNVAAWSARTGTPHGVVHNKLREVCGGPAVAQANEEQLQSRLRKLQDWFIGRK
;
A
#
# COMPACT_ATOMS: atom_id res chain seq x y z
N MET A 1 -59.38 -21.75 -7.68
CA MET A 1 -58.74 -20.62 -8.39
C MET A 1 -58.80 -19.29 -7.64
N ALA A 2 -59.15 -19.24 -6.35
CA ALA A 2 -59.32 -17.98 -5.61
C ALA A 2 -58.23 -17.68 -4.56
N GLU A 3 -57.28 -18.60 -4.31
CA GLU A 3 -56.21 -18.37 -3.32
C GLU A 3 -54.91 -17.82 -3.91
N ALA A 4 -54.75 -17.79 -5.23
CA ALA A 4 -53.52 -17.34 -5.89
C ALA A 4 -53.44 -15.82 -6.13
N ASN A 5 -54.54 -15.08 -5.99
CA ASN A 5 -54.60 -13.62 -6.15
C ASN A 5 -54.62 -12.90 -4.80
N ARG A 6 -53.87 -13.40 -3.82
CA ARG A 6 -53.70 -12.70 -2.54
C ARG A 6 -52.45 -11.84 -2.67
N GLU A 7 -52.63 -10.54 -2.85
CA GLU A 7 -51.52 -9.58 -2.77
C GLU A 7 -50.93 -9.65 -1.36
N GLU A 8 -49.74 -10.22 -1.23
CA GLU A 8 -48.94 -10.10 -0.02
C GLU A 8 -48.59 -8.61 0.15
N LYS A 9 -49.33 -7.93 1.02
CA LYS A 9 -48.93 -6.60 1.48
C LYS A 9 -47.66 -6.79 2.31
N ALA A 10 -46.53 -6.38 1.73
CA ALA A 10 -45.28 -6.20 2.46
C ALA A 10 -45.58 -5.44 3.76
N SER A 11 -44.98 -5.89 4.86
CA SER A 11 -45.30 -5.42 6.21
C SER A 11 -45.27 -3.88 6.32
N ASP A 12 -46.35 -3.31 6.85
CA ASP A 12 -46.58 -1.89 7.20
C ASP A 12 -45.53 -1.30 8.18
N SER A 13 -44.54 -2.10 8.58
CA SER A 13 -43.36 -1.69 9.32
C SER A 13 -42.32 -0.96 8.46
N LEU A 14 -42.32 -1.16 7.13
CA LEU A 14 -41.39 -0.47 6.22
C LEU A 14 -41.81 0.97 5.94
N GLU A 15 -43.10 1.29 5.97
CA GLU A 15 -43.62 2.65 5.63
C GLU A 15 -43.42 3.69 6.76
N LYS A 16 -42.98 3.26 7.96
CA LYS A 16 -42.76 4.14 9.14
C LYS A 16 -41.31 4.64 9.27
N GLY A 17 -40.41 4.22 8.38
CA GLY A 17 -39.04 4.74 8.33
C GLY A 17 -39.00 6.11 7.64
N LYS A 18 -38.15 7.03 8.13
CA LYS A 18 -37.82 8.24 7.37
C LYS A 18 -37.09 7.79 6.11
N PHE A 19 -37.62 8.13 4.93
CA PHE A 19 -36.92 7.92 3.67
C PHE A 19 -35.65 8.77 3.66
N GLU A 20 -34.49 8.11 3.57
CA GLU A 20 -33.18 8.74 3.42
C GLU A 20 -32.62 8.31 2.07
N ALA A 21 -32.51 9.26 1.14
CA ALA A 21 -31.93 8.99 -0.16
C ALA A 21 -30.40 8.82 0.01
N LEU A 22 -29.90 7.61 -0.19
CA LEU A 22 -28.46 7.39 -0.36
C LEU A 22 -28.07 7.92 -1.73
N ASP A 23 -27.20 8.93 -1.75
CA ASP A 23 -26.50 9.32 -2.97
C ASP A 23 -25.35 8.34 -3.24
N SER A 24 -25.05 8.09 -4.50
CA SER A 24 -23.98 7.19 -4.93
C SER A 24 -23.22 7.83 -6.08
N GLN A 25 -22.00 8.26 -5.80
CA GLN A 25 -21.10 8.80 -6.81
C GLN A 25 -20.04 7.75 -7.17
N ALA A 26 -19.88 7.49 -8.46
CA ALA A 26 -18.83 6.64 -9.01
C ALA A 26 -18.02 7.45 -10.02
N SER A 27 -16.70 7.51 -9.81
CA SER A 27 -15.75 8.06 -10.78
C SER A 27 -15.13 6.93 -11.60
N PHE A 28 -15.05 7.10 -12.91
CA PHE A 28 -14.38 6.14 -13.78
C PHE A 28 -12.90 6.48 -13.88
N ASP A 29 -12.05 5.50 -13.56
CA ASP A 29 -10.60 5.63 -13.62
C ASP A 29 -10.02 5.46 -15.04
N ARG A 30 -10.81 4.86 -15.94
CA ARG A 30 -10.36 4.42 -17.26
C ARG A 30 -11.42 4.72 -18.32
N VAL A 31 -10.97 5.03 -19.52
CA VAL A 31 -11.81 5.21 -20.71
C VAL A 31 -11.55 4.09 -21.70
N LEU A 32 -12.65 3.52 -22.20
CA LEU A 32 -12.62 2.52 -23.26
C LEU A 32 -12.84 3.19 -24.62
N PHE A 33 -11.91 3.01 -25.54
CA PHE A 33 -11.98 3.53 -26.91
C PHE A 33 -11.49 2.46 -27.89
N ASP A 34 -12.28 2.14 -28.93
CA ASP A 34 -11.92 1.16 -29.96
C ASP A 34 -11.43 -0.20 -29.41
N GLY A 35 -12.08 -0.68 -28.34
CA GLY A 35 -11.70 -1.93 -27.65
C GLY A 35 -10.42 -1.85 -26.80
N GLY A 36 -9.75 -0.70 -26.76
CA GLY A 36 -8.61 -0.42 -25.89
C GLY A 36 -9.01 0.36 -24.63
N GLU A 37 -8.34 0.07 -23.52
CA GLU A 37 -8.52 0.80 -22.25
C GLU A 37 -7.38 1.80 -22.05
N PHE A 38 -7.72 3.05 -21.78
CA PHE A 38 -6.81 4.18 -21.61
C PHE A 38 -7.08 4.88 -20.28
N GLY A 39 -6.04 5.10 -19.48
CA GLY A 39 -6.14 5.61 -18.10
C GLY A 39 -5.18 4.85 -17.20
N THR A 40 -4.30 5.57 -16.51
CA THR A 40 -3.18 4.98 -15.74
C THR A 40 -3.39 4.98 -14.23
N GLY A 41 -4.61 5.14 -13.72
CA GLY A 41 -4.82 5.17 -12.26
C GLY A 41 -4.18 6.38 -11.60
N ALA A 42 -4.23 7.54 -12.25
CA ALA A 42 -3.63 8.75 -11.72
C ALA A 42 -4.55 9.37 -10.66
N ASP A 43 -3.97 9.97 -9.61
CA ASP A 43 -4.75 10.59 -8.53
C ASP A 43 -5.65 11.71 -9.08
N ILE A 44 -6.84 11.84 -8.48
CA ILE A 44 -7.82 12.88 -8.84
C ILE A 44 -7.20 14.26 -8.63
N GLY A 45 -7.17 15.09 -9.67
CA GLY A 45 -6.55 16.43 -9.70
C GLY A 45 -5.08 16.45 -10.14
N SER A 46 -4.51 15.31 -10.55
CA SER A 46 -3.16 15.25 -11.12
C SER A 46 -3.11 15.89 -12.52
N GLU A 47 -1.92 16.35 -12.92
CA GLU A 47 -1.69 16.88 -14.28
C GLU A 47 -2.07 15.86 -15.36
N ASP A 48 -1.95 14.56 -15.07
CA ASP A 48 -2.31 13.46 -15.97
C ASP A 48 -3.84 13.34 -16.18
N GLU A 49 -4.69 13.77 -15.24
CA GLU A 49 -6.15 13.79 -15.37
C GLU A 49 -6.65 15.02 -16.15
N LEU A 50 -6.06 16.20 -15.89
CA LEU A 50 -6.44 17.46 -16.55
C LEU A 50 -6.25 17.40 -18.06
N ASP A 51 -5.25 16.65 -18.51
CA ASP A 51 -4.96 16.44 -19.91
C ASP A 51 -6.07 15.64 -20.63
N PHE A 52 -6.93 14.90 -19.91
CA PHE A 52 -8.02 14.10 -20.47
C PHE A 52 -9.24 14.93 -20.94
N LEU A 53 -9.26 16.23 -20.66
CA LEU A 53 -10.34 17.13 -21.09
C LEU A 53 -10.21 17.49 -22.59
N GLY A 54 -10.80 16.67 -23.46
CA GLY A 54 -10.92 16.96 -24.89
C GLY A 54 -12.15 17.82 -25.21
N ILE A 55 -11.99 18.86 -26.02
CA ILE A 55 -13.13 19.61 -26.59
C ILE A 55 -13.76 18.72 -27.68
N PRO A 56 -15.05 18.34 -27.57
CA PRO A 56 -15.69 17.47 -28.55
C PRO A 56 -15.79 18.17 -29.92
N GLY A 57 -15.57 17.42 -31.01
CA GLY A 57 -15.79 17.88 -32.39
C GLY A 57 -14.56 18.41 -33.15
N LEU A 58 -13.36 18.33 -32.57
CA LEU A 58 -12.11 18.74 -33.23
C LEU A 58 -11.36 17.61 -33.95
N LEU A 59 -11.68 16.36 -33.64
CA LEU A 59 -10.90 15.20 -34.06
C LEU A 59 -11.81 14.08 -34.56
N ASP A 60 -11.37 13.43 -35.64
CA ASP A 60 -11.96 12.19 -36.12
C ASP A 60 -11.55 11.01 -35.23
N ALA A 61 -12.29 9.89 -35.28
CA ALA A 61 -12.05 8.71 -34.44
C ALA A 61 -10.61 8.16 -34.56
N GLU A 62 -10.03 8.16 -35.76
CA GLU A 62 -8.65 7.70 -35.98
C GLU A 62 -7.63 8.61 -35.27
N GLN A 63 -7.89 9.92 -35.25
CA GLN A 63 -7.04 10.92 -34.61
C GLN A 63 -7.13 10.81 -33.08
N VAL A 64 -8.31 10.51 -32.54
CA VAL A 64 -8.52 10.22 -31.12
C VAL A 64 -7.69 8.99 -30.70
N GLY A 65 -7.78 7.90 -31.47
CA GLY A 65 -7.02 6.68 -31.17
C GLY A 65 -5.50 6.90 -31.19
N THR A 66 -5.00 7.72 -32.11
CA THR A 66 -3.57 8.04 -32.20
C THR A 66 -3.08 8.86 -31.02
N LEU A 67 -3.84 9.88 -30.59
CA LEU A 67 -3.50 10.67 -29.41
C LEU A 67 -3.53 9.84 -28.12
N LEU A 68 -4.54 8.97 -27.95
CA LEU A 68 -4.65 8.09 -26.79
C LEU A 68 -3.45 7.14 -26.67
N ARG A 69 -3.00 6.54 -27.79
CA ARG A 69 -1.80 5.69 -27.84
C ARG A 69 -0.52 6.46 -27.54
N GLN A 70 -0.34 7.64 -28.16
CA GLN A 70 0.82 8.48 -27.95
C GLN A 70 0.93 8.89 -26.47
N ARG A 71 -0.18 9.27 -25.85
CA ARG A 71 -0.20 9.67 -24.45
C ARG A 71 0.07 8.52 -23.48
N GLN A 72 -0.47 7.33 -23.75
CA GLN A 72 -0.14 6.15 -22.96
C GLN A 72 1.37 5.85 -22.99
N HIS A 73 2.00 6.00 -24.16
CA HIS A 73 3.44 5.87 -24.30
C HIS A 73 4.20 6.95 -23.51
N ASP A 74 3.75 8.21 -23.58
CA ASP A 74 4.36 9.32 -22.83
C ASP A 74 4.25 9.13 -21.32
N GLN A 75 3.10 8.69 -20.80
CA GLN A 75 2.89 8.35 -19.39
C GLN A 75 3.80 7.21 -18.95
N GLN A 76 3.90 6.12 -19.74
CA GLN A 76 4.82 5.02 -19.45
C GLN A 76 6.29 5.48 -19.47
N SER A 77 6.65 6.40 -20.37
CA SER A 77 8.00 6.95 -20.45
C SER A 77 8.32 7.86 -19.26
N ARG A 78 7.37 8.71 -18.82
CA ARG A 78 7.49 9.56 -17.62
C ARG A 78 7.62 8.69 -16.38
N LYS A 79 6.79 7.67 -16.22
CA LYS A 79 6.88 6.70 -15.11
C LYS A 79 8.24 5.99 -15.08
N LYS A 80 8.78 5.60 -16.24
CA LYS A 80 10.14 5.04 -16.38
C LYS A 80 11.27 6.04 -16.14
N ARG A 81 11.03 7.34 -16.34
CA ARG A 81 12.01 8.43 -16.13
C ARG A 81 11.96 9.03 -14.72
N GLN A 82 10.83 8.91 -14.03
CA GLN A 82 10.67 9.31 -12.63
C GLN A 82 11.13 8.20 -11.67
N SER A 83 11.13 6.93 -12.11
CA SER A 83 11.60 5.80 -11.29
C SER A 83 13.10 5.81 -10.92
N PRO A 84 14.05 6.47 -11.63
CA PRO A 84 15.42 6.61 -11.15
C PRO A 84 15.61 7.79 -10.17
N LEU A 85 14.82 8.87 -10.27
CA LEU A 85 15.01 10.09 -9.47
C LEU A 85 14.16 10.10 -8.18
N ALA A 86 13.02 9.41 -8.17
CA ALA A 86 12.20 9.19 -6.97
C ALA A 86 12.63 7.95 -6.15
N ALA A 87 13.55 7.12 -6.67
CA ALA A 87 14.13 5.98 -5.92
C ALA A 87 15.07 6.43 -4.79
N ALA A 88 15.43 7.72 -4.72
CA ALA A 88 16.20 8.27 -3.60
C ALA A 88 15.34 8.65 -2.38
N ALA A 89 14.00 8.63 -2.49
CA ALA A 89 13.11 9.14 -1.44
C ALA A 89 11.90 8.24 -1.10
N SER A 90 11.81 7.03 -1.66
CA SER A 90 10.91 5.99 -1.16
C SER A 90 11.77 4.89 -0.55
N PRO A 91 11.62 4.50 0.73
CA PRO A 91 12.30 3.33 1.22
C PRO A 91 11.85 2.18 0.32
N ALA A 92 12.79 1.55 -0.38
CA ALA A 92 12.57 0.27 -1.04
C ALA A 92 11.79 -0.56 -0.02
N VAL A 93 10.53 -0.92 -0.33
CA VAL A 93 9.67 -1.64 0.60
C VAL A 93 10.51 -2.82 1.06
N PRO A 94 11.01 -2.82 2.32
CA PRO A 94 11.97 -3.82 2.73
C PRO A 94 11.27 -5.15 2.55
N ASP A 95 11.91 -6.09 1.86
CA ASP A 95 11.28 -7.36 1.55
C ASP A 95 10.76 -7.94 2.88
N HIS A 96 9.43 -8.00 3.03
CA HIS A 96 8.82 -8.23 4.34
C HIS A 96 9.31 -9.55 4.95
N ARG A 97 9.66 -10.49 4.08
CA ARG A 97 10.33 -11.76 4.40
C ARG A 97 11.69 -11.52 5.06
N MET A 98 12.56 -10.70 4.48
CA MET A 98 13.87 -10.36 5.05
C MET A 98 13.75 -9.71 6.44
N LEU A 99 12.79 -8.79 6.63
CA LEU A 99 12.55 -8.20 7.95
C LEU A 99 12.06 -9.24 8.97
N MET A 100 11.22 -10.18 8.56
CA MET A 100 10.77 -11.27 9.44
C MET A 100 11.93 -12.21 9.81
N ASP A 101 12.79 -12.53 8.85
CA ASP A 101 13.98 -13.36 9.10
C ASP A 101 14.94 -12.68 10.08
N LEU A 102 15.21 -11.39 9.92
CA LEU A 102 16.03 -10.61 10.85
C LEU A 102 15.42 -10.56 12.26
N ARG A 103 14.10 -10.40 12.38
CA ARG A 103 13.41 -10.45 13.69
C ARG A 103 13.53 -11.83 14.34
N ASN A 104 13.37 -12.89 13.56
CA ASN A 104 13.52 -14.26 14.02
C ASN A 104 14.96 -14.55 14.46
N GLU A 105 15.95 -14.08 13.71
CA GLU A 105 17.36 -14.22 14.06
C GLU A 105 17.70 -13.47 15.35
N LEU A 106 17.21 -12.23 15.50
CA LEU A 106 17.37 -11.46 16.72
C LEU A 106 16.75 -12.18 17.93
N ALA A 107 15.53 -12.70 17.79
CA ALA A 107 14.84 -13.43 18.86
C ALA A 107 15.62 -14.69 19.29
N LYS A 108 16.15 -15.46 18.33
CA LYS A 108 17.00 -16.64 18.60
C LYS A 108 18.28 -16.26 19.37
N ASN A 109 18.97 -15.21 18.94
CA ASN A 109 20.19 -14.75 19.62
C ASN A 109 19.91 -14.22 21.03
N VAL A 110 18.80 -13.51 21.22
CA VAL A 110 18.37 -13.04 22.55
C VAL A 110 18.05 -14.22 23.47
N ALA A 111 17.38 -15.26 22.96
CA ALA A 111 17.11 -16.48 23.72
C ALA A 111 18.41 -17.18 24.15
N ALA A 112 19.37 -17.32 23.23
CA ALA A 112 20.68 -17.88 23.55
C ALA A 112 21.44 -17.04 24.59
N TRP A 113 21.39 -15.71 24.48
CA TRP A 113 22.02 -14.81 25.44
C TRP A 113 21.37 -14.89 26.83
N SER A 114 20.03 -14.91 26.86
CA SER A 114 19.23 -15.05 28.08
C SER A 114 19.55 -16.35 28.79
N ALA A 115 19.63 -17.47 28.06
CA ALA A 115 20.02 -18.76 28.62
C ALA A 115 21.45 -18.77 29.17
N ARG A 116 22.39 -18.09 28.50
CA ARG A 116 23.80 -18.00 28.94
C ARG A 116 24.01 -17.13 30.18
N THR A 117 23.25 -16.04 30.30
CA THR A 117 23.47 -15.01 31.33
C THR A 117 22.44 -15.02 32.46
N GLY A 118 21.32 -15.73 32.29
CA GLY A 118 20.16 -15.69 33.18
C GLY A 118 19.34 -14.39 33.07
N THR A 119 19.71 -13.46 32.20
CA THR A 119 19.01 -12.18 32.06
C THR A 119 17.65 -12.39 31.37
N PRO A 120 16.51 -11.88 31.89
CA PRO A 120 15.22 -12.02 31.24
C PRO A 120 15.18 -11.36 29.85
N HIS A 121 14.45 -11.96 28.90
CA HIS A 121 14.35 -11.49 27.50
C HIS A 121 13.99 -10.01 27.37
N GLY A 122 13.01 -9.53 28.13
CA GLY A 122 12.58 -8.13 28.10
C GLY A 122 13.70 -7.16 28.50
N VAL A 123 14.55 -7.53 29.45
CA VAL A 123 15.69 -6.71 29.89
C VAL A 123 16.73 -6.63 28.78
N VAL A 124 16.99 -7.73 28.07
CA VAL A 124 17.92 -7.76 26.94
C VAL A 124 17.43 -6.87 25.80
N HIS A 125 16.14 -6.96 25.42
CA HIS A 125 15.57 -6.10 24.40
C HIS A 125 15.59 -4.61 24.79
N ASN A 126 15.28 -4.28 26.05
CA ASN A 126 15.35 -2.91 26.54
C ASN A 126 16.78 -2.36 26.46
N LYS A 127 17.77 -3.15 26.87
CA LYS A 127 19.18 -2.76 26.80
C LYS A 127 19.65 -2.57 25.36
N LEU A 128 19.25 -3.45 24.44
CA LEU A 128 19.54 -3.29 23.01
C LEU A 128 18.89 -2.04 22.43
N ARG A 129 17.67 -1.69 22.87
CA ARG A 129 16.99 -0.46 22.45
C ARG A 129 17.65 0.79 23.02
N GLU A 130 18.15 0.74 24.26
CA GLU A 130 18.87 1.84 24.89
C GLU A 130 20.20 2.13 24.19
N VAL A 131 20.95 1.07 23.83
CA VAL A 131 22.27 1.21 23.19
C VAL A 131 22.17 1.53 21.69
N CYS A 132 21.29 0.84 20.95
CA CYS A 132 21.16 1.03 19.50
C CYS A 132 20.13 2.09 19.10
N GLY A 133 19.28 2.53 20.03
CA GLY A 133 18.17 3.43 19.75
C GLY A 133 17.00 2.79 19.00
N GLY A 134 16.02 3.63 18.65
CA GLY A 134 14.90 3.29 17.79
C GLY A 134 13.67 2.67 18.49
N PRO A 135 12.60 2.37 17.72
CA PRO A 135 11.33 1.84 18.22
C PRO A 135 11.41 0.36 18.63
N ALA A 136 10.29 -0.22 19.09
CA ALA A 136 10.21 -1.64 19.42
C ALA A 136 10.55 -2.54 18.20
N VAL A 137 11.01 -3.78 18.45
CA VAL A 137 11.45 -4.73 17.40
C VAL A 137 10.40 -4.94 16.29
N ALA A 138 9.11 -4.94 16.63
CA ALA A 138 8.03 -5.06 15.67
C ALA A 138 7.96 -3.89 14.66
N GLN A 139 8.37 -2.69 15.08
CA GLN A 139 8.36 -1.46 14.28
C GLN A 139 9.77 -1.04 13.80
N ALA A 140 10.80 -1.80 14.16
CA ALA A 140 12.17 -1.49 13.77
C ALA A 140 12.38 -1.69 12.26
N ASN A 141 13.18 -0.82 11.66
CA ASN A 141 13.63 -0.95 10.28
C ASN A 141 14.79 -1.96 10.18
N GLU A 142 15.20 -2.29 8.94
CA GLU A 142 16.26 -3.26 8.68
C GLU A 142 17.59 -2.90 9.38
N GLU A 143 18.05 -1.66 9.21
CA GLU A 143 19.32 -1.17 9.76
C GLU A 143 19.35 -1.26 11.30
N GLN A 144 18.23 -0.96 11.96
CA GLN A 144 18.10 -1.08 13.41
C GLN A 144 18.15 -2.54 13.87
N LEU A 145 17.51 -3.46 13.15
CA LEU A 145 17.56 -4.89 13.46
C LEU A 145 18.98 -5.44 13.29
N GLN A 146 19.66 -5.11 12.19
CA GLN A 146 21.04 -5.50 11.96
C GLN A 146 21.99 -4.92 13.02
N SER A 147 21.81 -3.65 13.40
CA SER A 147 22.62 -2.98 14.42
C SER A 147 22.47 -3.65 15.79
N ARG A 148 21.24 -4.02 16.17
CA ARG A 148 20.96 -4.76 17.40
C ARG A 148 21.60 -6.15 17.38
N LEU A 149 21.54 -6.83 16.24
CA LEU A 149 22.14 -8.16 16.07
C LEU A 149 23.67 -8.10 16.24
N ARG A 150 24.34 -7.16 15.56
CA ARG A 150 25.79 -6.94 15.71
C ARG A 150 26.16 -6.63 17.16
N LYS A 151 25.42 -5.74 17.82
CA LYS A 151 25.71 -5.38 19.21
C LYS A 151 25.56 -6.57 20.16
N LEU A 152 24.57 -7.42 19.94
CA LEU A 152 24.38 -8.63 20.71
C LEU A 152 25.52 -9.64 20.47
N GLN A 153 25.99 -9.77 19.23
CA GLN A 153 27.15 -10.60 18.89
C GLN A 153 28.45 -10.08 19.54
N ASP A 154 28.66 -8.76 19.60
CA ASP A 154 29.79 -8.17 20.31
C ASP A 154 29.79 -8.57 21.80
N TRP A 155 28.60 -8.58 22.43
CA TRP A 155 28.47 -9.05 23.81
C TRP A 155 28.81 -10.53 23.95
N PHE A 156 28.50 -11.37 22.95
CA PHE A 156 28.89 -12.78 22.96
C PHE A 156 30.41 -12.97 23.00
N ILE A 157 31.15 -12.11 22.29
CA ILE A 157 32.61 -12.16 22.12
C ILE A 157 33.33 -11.33 23.20
N GLY A 158 32.61 -10.55 24.01
CA GLY A 158 33.18 -9.73 25.07
C GLY A 158 33.72 -8.37 24.61
N ARG A 159 33.40 -7.95 23.36
CA ARG A 159 33.63 -6.58 22.90
C ARG A 159 32.50 -5.71 23.44
N LYS A 160 32.85 -4.69 24.23
CA LYS A 160 31.87 -3.74 24.79
C LYS A 160 31.61 -2.59 23.83
#